data_AF-A0A0C9YE35-F1
#
_entry.id   AF-A0A0C9YE35-F1
#
_cell.length_a   1.000
_cell.length_b   1.000
_cell.length_c   1.000
_cell.angle_alpha   90.00
_cell.angle_beta   90.00
_cell.angle_gamma   90.00
#
_symmetry.space_group_name_H-M   'P 1'
#
loop_
_entity.id
_entity.type
_entity.pdbx_description
1 polymer ?
#
loop_
_entity_poly.entity_id
_entity_poly.type
_entity_poly.pdbx_seq_one_letter_code
_entity_poly.pdbx_strand_id
1 'polypeptide(L)'
;MSRDRLAASRAHRSQTMEMSNLVSTSPAGGSSSLFLSEVANIQDGIRHYNENVSRISVLRSQLLNEPNAEGSEQLDSLAEENRNLSQDLKGRIQRLAQQPQGQDAELRRNQIALLQSKFMEAIQNYQLIEKENRAKSRQRVERQLKIVKPDATPEEVAAAFEGGDEQIFAQALTTSTRYGESRAAYREVQGRQEDLRKMEQTLAELAQLFIDMGTLIEQQEAVITAVEDTARDVEGNTEKALQHTSEATDHARSYRKGRWICFFISLFVVCVLALVLGLVFGTKK
;
A
#
# COMPACT_ATOMS: atom_id res chain seq x y z
N MET A 1 -19.62 68.77 -7.89
CA MET A 1 -19.49 68.05 -6.60
C MET A 1 -18.94 66.64 -6.87
N SER A 2 -17.64 66.53 -7.12
CA SER A 2 -16.99 65.29 -7.59
C SER A 2 -15.64 65.10 -6.90
N ARG A 3 -15.66 65.11 -5.57
CA ARG A 3 -14.50 64.82 -4.72
C ARG A 3 -14.96 64.02 -3.51
N ASP A 4 -15.39 62.76 -3.70
CA ASP A 4 -15.39 61.81 -2.57
C ASP A 4 -15.62 60.32 -2.89
N ARG A 5 -15.60 59.89 -4.16
CA ARG A 5 -15.80 58.45 -4.46
C ARG A 5 -14.54 57.60 -4.36
N LEU A 6 -13.37 58.22 -4.35
CA LEU A 6 -12.07 57.54 -4.23
C LEU A 6 -11.73 57.18 -2.77
N ALA A 7 -12.12 58.01 -1.80
CA ALA A 7 -11.92 57.74 -0.37
C ALA A 7 -12.79 56.57 0.11
N ALA A 8 -14.05 56.52 -0.31
CA ALA A 8 -14.95 55.40 -0.02
C ALA A 8 -14.45 54.06 -0.62
N SER A 9 -13.80 54.08 -1.78
CA SER A 9 -13.23 52.87 -2.40
C SER A 9 -11.97 52.34 -1.67
N ARG A 10 -11.21 53.22 -1.00
CA ARG A 10 -10.04 52.82 -0.21
C ARG A 10 -10.43 52.20 1.13
N ALA A 11 -11.47 52.74 1.78
CA ALA A 11 -12.00 52.18 3.03
C ALA A 11 -12.62 50.78 2.83
N HIS A 12 -13.30 50.56 1.70
CA HIS A 12 -13.85 49.24 1.38
C HIS A 12 -12.74 48.24 0.97
N ARG A 13 -11.64 48.72 0.37
CA ARG A 13 -10.47 47.90 0.00
C ARG A 13 -9.63 47.50 1.22
N SER A 14 -9.50 48.37 2.22
CA SER A 14 -8.82 48.03 3.48
C SER A 14 -9.63 47.02 4.31
N GLN A 15 -10.96 47.14 4.36
CA GLN A 15 -11.82 46.12 5.00
C GLN A 15 -11.80 44.76 4.29
N THR A 16 -11.71 44.73 2.95
CA THR A 16 -11.52 43.47 2.22
C THR A 16 -10.11 42.87 2.37
N MET A 17 -9.10 43.69 2.65
CA MET A 17 -7.74 43.19 2.91
C MET A 17 -7.59 42.62 4.34
N GLU A 18 -8.33 43.13 5.32
CA GLU A 18 -8.32 42.56 6.68
C GLU A 18 -9.17 41.28 6.82
N MET A 19 -10.21 41.08 5.99
CA MET A 19 -10.96 39.81 5.95
C MET A 19 -10.33 38.73 5.05
N SER A 20 -9.28 39.05 4.31
CA SER A 20 -8.55 38.07 3.48
C SER A 20 -7.54 37.24 4.28
N ASN A 21 -7.39 37.49 5.58
CA ASN A 21 -6.46 36.75 6.45
C ASN A 21 -7.16 35.74 7.38
N LEU A 22 -8.43 35.43 7.10
CA LEU A 22 -9.19 34.35 7.76
C LEU A 22 -9.48 33.16 6.84
N VAL A 23 -8.82 33.06 5.68
CA VAL A 23 -8.64 31.75 5.03
C VAL A 23 -7.54 31.04 5.81
N SER A 24 -7.91 30.61 7.00
CA SER A 24 -7.19 29.57 7.73
C SER A 24 -7.04 28.39 6.80
N THR A 25 -5.79 28.15 6.43
CA THR A 25 -5.24 26.94 5.87
C THR A 25 -6.01 25.74 6.40
N SER A 26 -6.85 25.13 5.56
CA SER A 26 -7.33 23.78 5.84
C SER A 26 -6.10 22.86 5.86
N PRO A 27 -5.91 22.03 6.90
CA PRO A 27 -4.76 21.11 7.02
C PRO A 27 -4.86 19.90 6.07
N ALA A 28 -5.72 19.97 5.04
CA ALA A 28 -6.02 18.84 4.16
C ALA A 28 -4.80 18.39 3.32
N GLY A 29 -3.92 19.32 2.92
CA GLY A 29 -2.71 19.01 2.15
C GLY A 29 -1.63 18.24 2.93
N GLY A 30 -1.65 18.30 4.27
CA GLY A 30 -0.70 17.58 5.11
C GLY A 30 -0.97 16.07 5.14
N SER A 31 -2.25 15.67 5.26
CA SER A 31 -2.61 14.26 5.44
C SER A 31 -2.29 13.40 4.21
N SER A 32 -2.57 13.89 2.99
CA SER A 32 -2.29 13.15 1.76
C SER A 32 -0.79 13.16 1.42
N SER A 33 -0.07 14.25 1.73
CA SER A 33 1.40 14.26 1.60
C SER A 33 2.08 13.25 2.53
N LEU A 34 1.62 13.15 3.79
CA LEU A 34 2.15 12.19 4.75
C LEU A 34 1.88 10.75 4.31
N PHE A 35 0.68 10.48 3.78
CA PHE A 35 0.34 9.18 3.20
C PHE A 35 1.29 8.81 2.06
N LEU A 36 1.47 9.70 1.06
CA LEU A 36 2.33 9.43 -0.08
C LEU A 36 3.80 9.23 0.33
N SER A 37 4.27 9.98 1.33
CA SER A 37 5.61 9.76 1.87
C SER A 37 5.76 8.40 2.55
N GLU A 38 4.74 7.94 3.28
CA GLU A 38 4.80 6.61 3.90
C GLU A 38 4.72 5.50 2.85
N VAL A 39 3.92 5.67 1.80
CA VAL A 39 3.90 4.75 0.66
C VAL A 39 5.29 4.63 0.03
N ALA A 40 5.97 5.76 -0.20
CA ALA A 40 7.34 5.75 -0.73
C ALA A 40 8.31 5.04 0.21
N ASN A 41 8.26 5.35 1.51
CA ASN A 41 9.12 4.70 2.52
C ASN A 41 8.91 3.18 2.55
N ILE A 42 7.67 2.70 2.48
CA ILE A 42 7.37 1.26 2.43
C ILE A 42 7.88 0.64 1.13
N GLN A 43 7.71 1.31 -0.01
CA GLN A 43 8.26 0.82 -1.29
C GLN A 43 9.77 0.69 -1.24
N ASP A 44 10.46 1.64 -0.62
CA ASP A 44 11.91 1.64 -0.44
C ASP A 44 12.33 0.51 0.50
N GLY A 45 11.59 0.29 1.59
CA GLY A 45 11.80 -0.84 2.49
C GLY A 45 11.59 -2.20 1.80
N ILE A 46 10.61 -2.35 0.91
CA ILE A 46 10.42 -3.57 0.11
C ILE A 46 11.59 -3.79 -0.85
N ARG A 47 12.15 -2.72 -1.45
CA ARG A 47 13.36 -2.84 -2.29
C ARG A 47 14.55 -3.31 -1.46
N HIS A 48 14.77 -2.68 -0.30
CA HIS A 48 15.83 -3.06 0.63
C HIS A 48 15.69 -4.51 1.12
N TYR A 49 14.46 -4.94 1.41
CA TYR A 49 14.17 -6.34 1.76
C TYR A 49 14.61 -7.31 0.64
N ASN A 50 14.28 -7.02 -0.62
CA ASN A 50 14.71 -7.86 -1.76
C ASN A 50 16.24 -7.84 -1.98
N GLU A 51 16.90 -6.70 -1.73
CA GLU A 51 18.36 -6.61 -1.76
C GLU A 51 19.00 -7.49 -0.68
N ASN A 52 18.46 -7.46 0.54
CA ASN A 52 18.90 -8.33 1.63
C ASN A 52 18.71 -9.80 1.29
N VAL A 53 17.55 -10.19 0.73
CA VAL A 53 17.30 -11.57 0.26
C VAL A 53 18.35 -12.01 -0.77
N SER A 54 18.70 -11.14 -1.72
CA SER A 54 19.71 -11.44 -2.74
C SER A 54 21.09 -11.62 -2.10
N ARG A 55 21.46 -10.75 -1.15
CA ARG A 55 22.73 -10.84 -0.41
C ARG A 55 22.81 -12.11 0.45
N ILE A 56 21.73 -12.46 1.17
CA ILE A 56 21.61 -13.71 1.93
C ILE A 56 21.88 -14.92 1.04
N SER A 57 21.27 -14.95 -0.14
CA SER A 57 21.47 -16.05 -1.10
C SER A 57 22.93 -16.17 -1.56
N VAL A 58 23.55 -15.05 -1.93
CA VAL A 58 24.95 -15.02 -2.37
C VAL A 58 25.88 -15.44 -1.24
N LEU A 59 25.71 -14.88 -0.04
CA LEU A 59 26.55 -15.16 1.12
C LEU A 59 26.43 -16.62 1.55
N ARG A 60 25.20 -17.16 1.62
CA ARG A 60 24.99 -18.58 1.89
C ARG A 60 25.68 -19.43 0.83
N SER A 61 25.50 -19.12 -0.46
CA SER A 61 26.17 -19.87 -1.53
C SER A 61 27.71 -19.81 -1.45
N GLN A 62 28.29 -18.71 -0.96
CA GLN A 62 29.72 -18.61 -0.70
C GLN A 62 30.13 -19.51 0.46
N LEU A 63 29.42 -19.45 1.59
CA LEU A 63 29.65 -20.30 2.76
C LEU A 63 29.45 -21.80 2.47
N LEU A 64 28.61 -22.14 1.49
CA LEU A 64 28.46 -23.53 1.03
C LEU A 64 29.76 -24.07 0.41
N ASN A 65 30.62 -23.21 -0.14
CA ASN A 65 31.88 -23.59 -0.78
C ASN A 65 33.09 -23.33 0.12
N GLU A 66 33.09 -22.22 0.86
CA GLU A 66 34.17 -21.81 1.75
C GLU A 66 33.59 -21.40 3.12
N PRO A 67 33.47 -22.35 4.06
CA PRO A 67 32.93 -22.07 5.38
C PRO A 67 33.89 -21.18 6.18
N ASN A 68 33.38 -20.09 6.72
CA ASN A 68 34.09 -19.24 7.66
C ASN A 68 33.15 -18.70 8.75
N ALA A 69 33.72 -18.35 9.90
CA ALA A 69 32.94 -17.87 11.06
C ALA A 69 32.35 -16.47 10.79
N GLU A 70 33.16 -15.56 10.25
CA GLU A 70 32.74 -14.18 9.97
C GLU A 70 31.56 -14.10 9.00
N GLY A 71 31.59 -14.88 7.92
CA GLY A 71 30.49 -14.90 6.95
C GLY A 71 29.23 -15.56 7.52
N SER A 72 29.37 -16.54 8.42
CA SER A 72 28.22 -17.15 9.11
C SER A 72 27.52 -16.15 10.04
N GLU A 73 28.29 -15.35 10.77
CA GLU A 73 27.77 -14.26 11.61
C GLU A 73 27.12 -13.14 10.78
N GLN A 74 27.73 -12.79 9.63
CA GLN A 74 27.13 -11.87 8.67
C GLN A 74 25.82 -12.39 8.08
N LEU A 75 25.72 -13.70 7.81
CA LEU A 75 24.49 -14.33 7.31
C LEU A 75 23.38 -14.27 8.37
N ASP A 76 23.69 -14.63 9.61
CA ASP A 76 22.74 -14.62 10.71
C ASP A 76 22.23 -13.20 11.00
N SER A 77 23.13 -12.21 11.06
CA SER A 77 22.76 -10.81 11.28
C SER A 77 21.89 -10.25 10.14
N LEU A 78 22.24 -10.54 8.89
CA LEU A 78 21.47 -10.09 7.73
C LEU A 78 20.09 -10.76 7.65
N ALA A 79 19.99 -12.04 8.02
CA ALA A 79 18.73 -12.75 8.11
C ALA A 79 17.83 -12.17 9.22
N GLU A 80 18.40 -11.86 10.38
CA GLU A 80 17.69 -11.21 11.48
C GLU A 80 17.21 -9.79 11.11
N GLU A 81 18.08 -8.99 10.48
CA GLU A 81 17.73 -7.66 9.98
C GLU A 81 16.55 -7.76 9.00
N ASN A 82 16.62 -8.70 8.06
CA ASN A 82 15.57 -8.86 7.05
C ASN A 82 14.25 -9.37 7.65
N ARG A 83 14.32 -10.23 8.68
CA ARG A 83 13.16 -10.63 9.48
C ARG A 83 12.53 -9.44 10.17
N ASN A 84 13.32 -8.59 10.84
CA ASN A 84 12.82 -7.40 11.52
C ASN A 84 12.18 -6.40 10.54
N LEU A 85 12.82 -6.19 9.38
CA LEU A 85 12.28 -5.38 8.30
C LEU A 85 10.94 -5.91 7.79
N SER A 86 10.79 -7.24 7.65
CA SER A 86 9.52 -7.85 7.24
C SER A 86 8.38 -7.56 8.21
N GLN A 87 8.65 -7.59 9.52
CA GLN A 87 7.65 -7.29 10.56
C GLN A 87 7.31 -5.80 10.59
N ASP A 88 8.29 -4.92 10.41
CA ASP A 88 8.05 -3.48 10.30
C ASP A 88 7.20 -3.14 9.07
N LEU A 89 7.54 -3.69 7.90
CA LEU A 89 6.77 -3.53 6.66
C LEU A 89 5.32 -4.00 6.82
N LYS A 90 5.12 -5.21 7.36
CA LYS A 90 3.77 -5.72 7.69
C LYS A 90 3.02 -4.73 8.58
N GLY A 91 3.63 -4.30 9.69
CA GLY A 91 3.00 -3.40 10.65
C GLY A 91 2.67 -2.02 10.07
N ARG A 92 3.51 -1.49 9.17
CA ARG A 92 3.25 -0.22 8.45
C ARG A 92 2.12 -0.35 7.45
N ILE A 93 2.13 -1.41 6.62
CA ILE A 93 1.06 -1.67 5.64
C ILE A 93 -0.29 -1.86 6.36
N GLN A 94 -0.30 -2.62 7.46
CA GLN A 94 -1.51 -2.83 8.27
C GLN A 94 -2.03 -1.50 8.86
N ARG A 95 -1.13 -0.65 9.40
CA ARG A 95 -1.51 0.67 9.92
C ARG A 95 -2.07 1.58 8.82
N LEU A 96 -1.50 1.58 7.62
CA LEU A 96 -2.03 2.32 6.48
C LEU A 96 -3.42 1.83 6.06
N ALA A 97 -3.64 0.51 6.08
CA ALA A 97 -4.93 -0.09 5.74
C ALA A 97 -6.04 0.28 6.75
N GLN A 98 -5.70 0.49 8.02
CA GLN A 98 -6.65 0.83 9.09
C GLN A 98 -6.99 2.33 9.18
N GLN A 99 -6.27 3.20 8.46
CA GLN A 99 -6.55 4.63 8.51
C GLN A 99 -7.88 4.97 7.82
N PRO A 100 -8.70 5.87 8.40
CA PRO A 100 -9.95 6.30 7.79
C PRO A 100 -9.70 6.97 6.44
N GLN A 101 -10.39 6.48 5.42
CA GLN A 101 -10.24 6.91 4.04
C GLN A 101 -11.07 8.19 3.81
N GLY A 102 -10.40 9.32 3.57
CA GLY A 102 -11.01 10.64 3.36
C GLY A 102 -11.37 10.92 1.90
N GLN A 103 -11.24 12.17 1.44
CA GLN A 103 -11.53 12.58 0.04
C GLN A 103 -10.70 11.82 -1.02
N ASP A 104 -9.57 11.21 -0.63
CA ASP A 104 -8.68 10.42 -1.51
C ASP A 104 -8.80 8.90 -1.30
N ALA A 105 -9.98 8.41 -0.87
CA ALA A 105 -10.18 7.00 -0.50
C ALA A 105 -9.74 6.01 -1.58
N GLU A 106 -10.15 6.22 -2.82
CA GLU A 106 -9.82 5.35 -3.96
C GLU A 106 -8.31 5.32 -4.25
N LEU A 107 -7.67 6.49 -4.28
CA LEU A 107 -6.23 6.59 -4.52
C LEU A 107 -5.46 5.86 -3.42
N ARG A 108 -5.81 6.11 -2.15
CA ARG A 108 -5.14 5.48 -1.01
C ARG A 108 -5.33 3.97 -1.02
N ARG A 109 -6.55 3.50 -1.30
CA ARG A 109 -6.87 2.07 -1.43
C ARG A 109 -6.04 1.39 -2.51
N ASN A 110 -5.96 1.98 -3.70
CA ASN A 110 -5.17 1.44 -4.81
C ASN A 110 -3.67 1.37 -4.47
N GLN A 111 -3.14 2.40 -3.79
CA GLN A 111 -1.75 2.40 -3.34
C GLN A 111 -1.50 1.33 -2.27
N ILE A 112 -2.40 1.16 -1.30
CA ILE A 112 -2.29 0.12 -0.26
C ILE A 112 -2.33 -1.28 -0.89
N ALA A 113 -3.27 -1.55 -1.81
CA ALA A 113 -3.36 -2.82 -2.52
C ALA A 113 -2.07 -3.12 -3.31
N LEU A 114 -1.51 -2.11 -3.97
CA LEU A 114 -0.23 -2.25 -4.67
C LEU A 114 0.93 -2.59 -3.71
N LEU A 115 1.00 -1.93 -2.54
CA LEU A 115 2.00 -2.23 -1.52
C LEU A 115 1.87 -3.68 -1.01
N GLN A 116 0.65 -4.12 -0.72
CA GLN A 116 0.38 -5.49 -0.29
C GLN A 116 0.82 -6.52 -1.33
N SER A 117 0.44 -6.32 -2.59
CA SER A 117 0.85 -7.20 -3.69
C SER A 117 2.37 -7.27 -3.83
N LYS A 118 3.05 -6.12 -3.83
CA LYS A 118 4.53 -6.08 -3.94
C LYS A 118 5.22 -6.76 -2.77
N PHE A 119 4.69 -6.59 -1.55
CA PHE A 119 5.28 -7.23 -0.38
C PHE A 119 5.04 -8.75 -0.39
N MET A 120 3.86 -9.21 -0.80
CA MET A 120 3.59 -10.64 -1.00
C MET A 120 4.50 -11.26 -2.06
N GLU A 121 4.74 -10.57 -3.17
CA GLU A 121 5.69 -11.00 -4.20
C GLU A 121 7.11 -11.13 -3.63
N ALA A 122 7.55 -10.15 -2.83
CA ALA A 122 8.86 -10.19 -2.17
C ALA A 122 8.98 -11.37 -1.18
N ILE A 123 7.93 -11.67 -0.41
CA ILE A 123 7.88 -12.84 0.49
C ILE A 123 7.99 -14.14 -0.30
N GLN A 124 7.21 -14.28 -1.38
CA GLN A 124 7.25 -15.46 -2.24
C GLN A 124 8.62 -15.67 -2.89
N ASN A 125 9.24 -14.58 -3.37
CA ASN A 125 10.59 -14.62 -3.92
C ASN A 125 11.60 -15.13 -2.89
N TYR A 126 11.53 -14.65 -1.64
CA TYR A 126 12.41 -15.15 -0.59
C TYR A 126 12.17 -16.64 -0.30
N GLN A 127 10.91 -17.08 -0.24
CA GLN A 127 10.60 -18.51 -0.08
C GLN A 127 11.17 -19.38 -1.21
N LEU A 128 11.13 -18.90 -2.45
CA LEU A 128 11.69 -19.62 -3.60
C LEU A 128 13.22 -19.75 -3.47
N ILE A 129 13.89 -18.64 -3.15
CA ILE A 129 15.33 -18.60 -2.94
C ILE A 129 15.75 -19.54 -1.80
N GLU A 130 14.99 -19.57 -0.70
CA GLU A 130 15.31 -20.47 0.41
C GLU A 130 15.09 -21.95 0.08
N LYS A 131 14.05 -22.26 -0.69
CA LYS A 131 13.84 -23.63 -1.18
C LYS A 131 15.00 -24.08 -2.09
N GLU A 132 15.52 -23.18 -2.93
CA GLU A 132 16.68 -23.47 -3.77
C GLU A 132 17.95 -23.69 -2.93
N ASN A 133 18.20 -22.83 -1.94
CA ASN A 133 19.35 -22.96 -1.05
C ASN A 133 19.28 -24.24 -0.21
N ARG A 134 18.10 -24.59 0.30
CA ARG A 134 17.85 -25.87 0.98
C ARG A 134 18.20 -27.06 0.08
N ALA A 135 17.78 -27.03 -1.19
CA ALA A 135 18.10 -28.09 -2.14
C ALA A 135 19.62 -28.22 -2.40
N LYS A 136 20.34 -27.10 -2.51
CA LYS A 136 21.80 -27.08 -2.62
C LYS A 136 22.48 -27.66 -1.38
N SER A 137 22.03 -27.27 -0.18
CA SER A 137 22.55 -27.81 1.09
C SER A 137 22.29 -29.31 1.20
N ARG A 138 21.11 -29.79 0.82
CA ARG A 138 20.81 -31.24 0.77
C ARG A 138 21.78 -32.00 -0.13
N GLN A 139 22.04 -31.50 -1.33
CA GLN A 139 22.97 -32.12 -2.26
C GLN A 139 24.41 -32.16 -1.71
N ARG A 140 24.83 -31.14 -0.95
CA ARG A 140 26.14 -31.12 -0.29
C ARG A 140 26.22 -32.16 0.83
N VAL A 141 25.21 -32.23 1.69
CA VAL A 141 25.13 -33.25 2.76
C VAL A 141 25.18 -34.67 2.17
N GLU A 142 24.44 -34.93 1.10
CA GLU A 142 24.46 -36.23 0.41
C GLU A 142 25.87 -36.60 -0.08
N ARG A 143 26.58 -35.65 -0.70
CA ARG A 143 27.96 -35.88 -1.17
C ARG A 143 28.90 -36.19 -0.01
N GLN A 144 28.80 -35.46 1.11
CA GLN A 144 29.65 -35.70 2.27
C GLN A 144 29.32 -37.02 2.98
N LEU A 145 28.04 -37.39 3.06
CA LEU A 145 27.63 -38.68 3.57
C LEU A 145 28.22 -39.82 2.72
N LYS A 146 28.21 -39.69 1.38
CA LYS A 146 28.79 -40.69 0.47
C LYS A 146 30.31 -40.87 0.60
N ILE A 147 31.04 -39.89 1.13
CA ILE A 147 32.47 -40.07 1.46
C ILE A 147 32.63 -41.03 2.64
N VAL A 148 31.75 -40.94 3.63
CA VAL A 148 31.79 -41.75 4.85
C VAL A 148 31.13 -43.11 4.64
N LYS A 149 30.02 -43.14 3.90
CA LYS A 149 29.23 -44.33 3.58
C LYS A 149 28.87 -44.33 2.07
N PRO A 150 29.71 -44.94 1.21
CA PRO A 150 29.49 -44.95 -0.24
C PRO A 150 28.15 -45.59 -0.66
N ASP A 151 27.69 -46.58 0.11
CA ASP A 151 26.47 -47.35 -0.15
C ASP A 151 25.23 -46.75 0.53
N ALA A 152 25.26 -45.46 0.91
CA ALA A 152 24.14 -44.81 1.58
C ALA A 152 22.87 -44.78 0.72
N THR A 153 21.76 -45.27 1.26
CA THR A 153 20.47 -45.26 0.55
C THR A 153 19.85 -43.86 0.53
N PRO A 154 18.92 -43.55 -0.39
CA PRO A 154 18.22 -42.26 -0.40
C PRO A 154 17.48 -41.95 0.91
N GLU A 155 16.99 -42.99 1.57
CA GLU A 155 16.32 -42.92 2.87
C GLU A 155 17.30 -42.55 3.99
N GLU A 156 18.50 -43.14 4.00
CA GLU A 156 19.56 -42.79 4.94
C GLU A 156 20.08 -41.36 4.73
N VAL A 157 20.14 -40.90 3.47
CA VAL A 157 20.46 -39.50 3.15
C VAL A 157 19.37 -38.56 3.67
N ALA A 158 18.10 -38.95 3.58
CA ALA A 158 16.98 -38.16 4.10
C ALA A 158 16.97 -38.13 5.63
N ALA A 159 17.21 -39.27 6.30
CA ALA A 159 17.33 -39.34 7.75
C ALA A 159 18.52 -38.51 8.27
N ALA A 160 19.67 -38.58 7.57
CA ALA A 160 20.82 -37.73 7.83
C ALA A 160 20.55 -36.24 7.54
N PHE A 161 19.56 -35.91 6.72
CA PHE A 161 19.15 -34.54 6.45
C PHE A 161 18.17 -34.00 7.51
N GLU A 162 17.27 -34.84 8.01
CA GLU A 162 16.25 -34.50 9.01
C GLU A 162 16.78 -34.50 10.46
N GLY A 163 18.07 -34.79 10.65
CA GLY A 163 18.71 -34.82 11.97
C GLY A 163 18.48 -36.11 12.76
N GLY A 164 17.95 -37.16 12.11
CA GLY A 164 17.51 -38.39 12.77
C GLY A 164 18.63 -39.34 13.21
N ASP A 165 19.85 -39.21 12.70
CA ASP A 165 20.85 -40.26 12.84
C ASP A 165 22.29 -39.77 13.04
N GLU A 166 22.52 -39.02 14.13
CA GLU A 166 23.89 -38.87 14.68
C GLU A 166 24.54 -40.25 14.93
N GLN A 167 23.72 -41.26 15.21
CA GLN A 167 24.15 -42.63 15.49
C GLN A 167 24.68 -43.37 14.25
N ILE A 168 24.07 -43.18 13.07
CA ILE A 168 24.59 -43.75 11.80
C ILE A 168 25.97 -43.18 11.50
N PHE A 169 26.18 -41.88 11.73
CA PHE A 169 27.48 -41.25 11.52
C PHE A 169 28.52 -41.70 12.55
N ALA A 170 28.16 -41.82 13.83
CA ALA A 170 29.05 -42.33 14.87
C ALA A 170 29.52 -43.76 14.58
N GLN A 171 28.63 -44.60 14.03
CA GLN A 171 28.93 -45.98 13.66
C GLN A 171 29.77 -46.07 12.38
N ALA A 172 29.54 -45.16 11.42
CA ALA A 172 30.36 -45.07 10.22
C ALA A 172 31.79 -44.54 10.53
N LEU A 173 31.93 -43.62 11.50
CA LEU A 173 33.23 -43.14 11.98
C LEU A 173 34.08 -44.23 12.62
N THR A 174 33.47 -45.18 13.32
CA THR A 174 34.17 -46.29 14.01
C THR A 174 34.57 -47.41 13.06
N THR A 175 33.87 -47.57 11.94
CA THR A 175 34.11 -48.66 10.97
C THR A 175 35.07 -48.23 9.84
N SER A 176 35.20 -46.93 9.58
CA SER A 176 36.01 -46.40 8.48
C SER A 176 37.51 -46.44 8.77
N THR A 177 38.28 -47.02 7.86
CA THR A 177 39.76 -46.99 7.84
C THR A 177 40.32 -45.57 7.65
N ARG A 178 39.48 -44.59 7.28
CA ARG A 178 39.82 -43.18 7.00
C ARG A 178 39.22 -42.27 8.07
N TYR A 179 39.53 -42.56 9.34
CA TYR A 179 38.99 -41.88 10.53
C TYR A 179 39.08 -40.34 10.46
N GLY A 180 40.19 -39.79 9.96
CA GLY A 180 40.40 -38.34 9.84
C GLY A 180 39.46 -37.66 8.82
N GLU A 181 39.32 -38.25 7.64
CA GLU A 181 38.40 -37.75 6.59
C GLU A 181 36.94 -37.89 7.02
N SER A 182 36.61 -38.99 7.71
CA SER A 182 35.25 -39.27 8.21
C SER A 182 34.83 -38.25 9.28
N ARG A 183 35.74 -37.87 10.18
CA ARG A 183 35.48 -36.86 11.21
C ARG A 183 35.33 -35.45 10.66
N ALA A 184 36.04 -35.11 9.59
CA ALA A 184 35.88 -33.83 8.90
C ALA A 184 34.51 -33.76 8.20
N ALA A 185 34.16 -34.79 7.43
CA ALA A 185 32.86 -34.90 6.77
C ALA A 185 31.69 -34.85 7.76
N TYR A 186 31.81 -35.50 8.92
CA TYR A 186 30.78 -35.46 9.96
C TYR A 186 30.55 -34.05 10.53
N ARG A 187 31.62 -33.32 10.86
CA ARG A 187 31.50 -31.94 11.35
C ARG A 187 30.87 -31.01 10.32
N GLU A 188 31.21 -31.21 9.05
CA GLU A 188 30.57 -30.47 7.96
C GLU A 188 29.08 -30.77 7.88
N VAL A 189 28.67 -32.04 7.97
CA VAL A 189 27.25 -32.43 7.96
C VAL A 189 26.49 -31.81 9.13
N GLN A 190 27.05 -31.83 10.35
CA GLN A 190 26.42 -31.19 11.51
C GLN A 190 26.23 -29.68 11.30
N GLY A 191 27.26 -28.97 10.84
CA GLY A 191 27.14 -27.54 10.53
C GLY A 191 26.08 -27.25 9.46
N ARG A 192 25.91 -28.13 8.48
CA ARG A 192 24.85 -27.99 7.46
C ARG A 192 23.46 -28.30 7.99
N GLN A 193 23.31 -29.24 8.91
CA GLN A 193 22.03 -29.49 9.57
C GLN A 193 21.56 -28.27 10.37
N GLU A 194 22.48 -27.56 11.02
CA GLU A 194 22.15 -26.33 11.73
C GLU A 194 21.64 -25.24 10.76
N ASP A 195 22.35 -25.00 9.65
CA ASP A 195 21.92 -24.05 8.62
C ASP A 195 20.57 -24.46 7.97
N LEU A 196 20.36 -25.77 7.77
CA LEU A 196 19.07 -26.31 7.31
C LEU A 196 17.94 -26.01 8.29
N ARG A 197 18.16 -26.20 9.59
CA ARG A 197 17.18 -25.87 10.62
C ARG A 197 16.85 -24.38 10.61
N LYS A 198 17.84 -23.51 10.45
CA LYS A 198 17.63 -22.05 10.31
C LYS A 198 16.80 -21.74 9.06
N MET A 199 17.08 -22.37 7.91
CA MET A 199 16.25 -22.22 6.70
C MET A 199 14.81 -22.67 6.89
N GLU A 200 14.57 -23.81 7.56
CA GLU A 200 13.21 -24.27 7.87
C GLU A 200 12.45 -23.27 8.76
N GLN A 201 13.14 -22.72 9.77
CA GLN A 201 12.57 -21.69 10.61
C GLN A 201 12.19 -20.45 9.79
N THR A 202 13.09 -19.96 8.93
CA THR A 202 12.81 -18.85 8.02
C THR A 202 11.61 -19.16 7.10
N LEU A 203 11.55 -20.35 6.50
CA LEU A 203 10.44 -20.75 5.63
C LEU A 203 9.11 -20.78 6.38
N ALA A 204 9.09 -21.27 7.62
CA ALA A 204 7.89 -21.27 8.46
C ALA A 204 7.44 -19.85 8.82
N GLU A 205 8.37 -18.96 9.17
CA GLU A 205 8.10 -17.56 9.46
C GLU A 205 7.57 -16.82 8.22
N LEU A 206 8.15 -17.06 7.04
CA LEU A 206 7.66 -16.51 5.78
C LEU A 206 6.27 -17.03 5.41
N ALA A 207 5.99 -18.31 5.67
CA ALA A 207 4.67 -18.88 5.44
C ALA A 207 3.61 -18.22 6.34
N GLN A 208 3.92 -18.02 7.62
CA GLN A 208 3.03 -17.28 8.52
C GLN A 208 2.82 -15.84 8.06
N LEU A 209 3.91 -15.15 7.68
CA LEU A 209 3.83 -13.79 7.16
C LEU A 209 2.98 -13.71 5.88
N PHE A 210 3.07 -14.69 5.00
CA PHE A 210 2.27 -14.79 3.79
C PHE A 210 0.77 -14.93 4.11
N ILE A 211 0.42 -15.82 5.05
CA ILE A 211 -0.95 -16.00 5.53
C ILE A 211 -1.48 -14.70 6.14
N ASP A 212 -0.70 -14.08 7.03
CA ASP A 212 -1.09 -12.82 7.67
C ASP A 212 -1.38 -11.72 6.64
N MET A 213 -0.51 -11.58 5.62
CA MET A 213 -0.72 -10.61 4.54
C MET A 213 -1.93 -10.94 3.67
N GLY A 214 -2.19 -12.22 3.39
CA GLY A 214 -3.38 -12.67 2.67
C GLY A 214 -4.67 -12.26 3.39
N THR A 215 -4.75 -12.47 4.71
CA THR A 215 -5.92 -12.06 5.50
C THR A 215 -6.16 -10.54 5.48
N LEU A 216 -5.09 -9.73 5.42
CA LEU A 216 -5.22 -8.27 5.31
C LEU A 216 -5.73 -7.79 3.95
N ILE A 217 -5.57 -8.60 2.90
CA ILE A 217 -6.12 -8.31 1.57
C ILE A 217 -7.60 -8.69 1.53
N GLU A 218 -7.97 -9.88 2.00
CA GLU A 218 -9.36 -10.35 2.04
C GLU A 218 -10.28 -9.38 2.81
N GLN A 219 -9.80 -8.85 3.94
CA GLN A 219 -10.53 -7.84 4.72
C GLN A 219 -10.78 -6.54 3.93
N GLN A 220 -9.86 -6.17 3.02
CA GLN A 220 -10.03 -5.01 2.16
C GLN A 220 -10.91 -5.30 0.93
N GLU A 221 -10.95 -6.55 0.44
CA GLU A 221 -11.83 -6.96 -0.65
C GLU A 221 -13.31 -6.99 -0.23
N ALA A 222 -13.63 -7.39 1.01
CA ALA A 222 -15.00 -7.33 1.53
C ALA A 222 -15.57 -5.90 1.61
N VAL A 223 -14.71 -4.88 1.70
CA VAL A 223 -15.09 -3.45 1.66
C VAL A 223 -15.29 -2.96 0.20
N ILE A 224 -14.92 -3.73 -0.83
CA ILE A 224 -15.06 -3.31 -2.25
C ILE A 224 -16.54 -3.16 -2.61
N THR A 225 -17.38 -4.10 -2.17
CA THR A 225 -18.81 -4.11 -2.50
C THR A 225 -19.56 -2.91 -1.93
N ALA A 226 -19.14 -2.37 -0.78
CA ALA A 226 -19.79 -1.21 -0.17
C ALA A 226 -19.43 0.14 -0.84
N VAL A 227 -18.31 0.20 -1.56
CA VAL A 227 -17.86 1.45 -2.22
C VAL A 227 -18.43 1.59 -3.64
N GLU A 228 -18.71 0.47 -4.34
CA GLU A 228 -19.50 0.52 -5.59
C GLU A 228 -20.88 1.15 -5.37
N ASP A 229 -21.50 0.91 -4.22
CA ASP A 229 -22.76 1.55 -3.83
C ASP A 229 -22.59 3.05 -3.54
N THR A 230 -21.45 3.45 -2.97
CA THR A 230 -21.17 4.86 -2.65
C THR A 230 -20.78 5.67 -3.90
N ALA A 231 -20.05 5.07 -4.85
CA ALA A 231 -19.72 5.69 -6.14
C ALA A 231 -20.98 5.86 -7.02
N ARG A 232 -21.90 4.87 -7.00
CA ARG A 232 -23.24 5.03 -7.59
C ARG A 232 -24.02 6.18 -6.97
N ASP A 233 -23.94 6.36 -5.65
CA ASP A 233 -24.60 7.48 -4.98
C ASP A 233 -23.99 8.84 -5.36
N VAL A 234 -22.67 8.94 -5.60
CA VAL A 234 -22.04 10.17 -6.07
C VAL A 234 -22.39 10.48 -7.54
N GLU A 235 -22.48 9.48 -8.41
CA GLU A 235 -22.98 9.64 -9.78
C GLU A 235 -24.46 10.09 -9.77
N GLY A 236 -25.31 9.43 -8.97
CA GLY A 236 -26.72 9.79 -8.83
C GLY A 236 -26.93 11.18 -8.20
N ASN A 237 -26.06 11.60 -7.27
CA ASN A 237 -26.13 12.93 -6.65
C ASN A 237 -25.62 14.05 -7.57
N THR A 238 -24.65 13.78 -8.45
CA THR A 238 -24.21 14.74 -9.46
C THR A 238 -25.23 14.89 -10.59
N GLU A 239 -25.92 13.81 -10.99
CA GLU A 239 -27.03 13.88 -11.95
C GLU A 239 -28.22 14.69 -11.40
N LYS A 240 -28.61 14.47 -10.12
CA LYS A 240 -29.63 15.28 -9.43
C LYS A 240 -29.21 16.73 -9.26
N ALA A 241 -27.94 17.00 -8.98
CA ALA A 241 -27.41 18.38 -8.91
C ALA A 241 -27.45 19.09 -10.27
N LEU A 242 -27.22 18.36 -11.38
CA LEU A 242 -27.36 18.89 -12.73
C LEU A 242 -28.83 19.20 -13.07
N GLN A 243 -29.78 18.34 -12.65
CA GLN A 243 -31.21 18.63 -12.79
C GLN A 243 -31.64 19.87 -12.01
N HIS A 244 -31.25 19.99 -10.73
CA HIS A 244 -31.62 21.15 -9.93
C HIS A 244 -30.99 22.46 -10.43
N THR A 245 -29.79 22.42 -11.01
CA THR A 245 -29.19 23.60 -11.65
C THR A 245 -29.89 23.95 -12.96
N SER A 246 -30.30 22.96 -13.77
CA SER A 246 -31.12 23.19 -14.96
C SER A 246 -32.48 23.82 -14.59
N GLU A 247 -33.20 23.25 -13.62
CA GLU A 247 -34.48 23.79 -13.14
C GLU A 247 -34.34 25.21 -12.58
N ALA A 248 -33.25 25.49 -11.85
CA ALA A 248 -32.96 26.83 -11.34
C ALA A 248 -32.69 27.83 -12.47
N THR A 249 -32.00 27.42 -13.56
CA THR A 249 -31.80 28.29 -14.72
C THR A 249 -33.08 28.55 -15.51
N ASP A 250 -33.97 27.55 -15.62
CA ASP A 250 -35.27 27.70 -16.26
C ASP A 250 -36.22 28.57 -15.44
N HIS A 251 -36.22 28.44 -14.12
CA HIS A 251 -36.94 29.35 -13.21
C HIS A 251 -36.39 30.78 -13.28
N ALA A 252 -35.07 30.97 -13.36
CA ALA A 252 -34.48 32.30 -13.54
C ALA A 252 -34.86 32.91 -14.90
N ARG A 253 -34.99 32.09 -15.95
CA ARG A 253 -35.38 32.53 -17.31
C ARG A 253 -36.86 32.87 -17.41
N SER A 254 -37.74 32.11 -16.76
CA SER A 254 -39.18 32.38 -16.71
C SER A 254 -39.51 33.66 -15.91
N TYR A 255 -38.76 33.93 -14.83
CA TYR A 255 -38.92 35.16 -14.04
C TYR A 255 -38.61 36.44 -14.86
N ARG A 256 -37.62 36.37 -15.75
CA ARG A 256 -37.27 37.48 -16.66
C ARG A 256 -38.37 37.79 -17.68
N LYS A 257 -39.08 36.76 -18.16
CA LYS A 257 -40.22 36.91 -19.08
C LYS A 257 -41.44 37.51 -18.37
N GLY A 258 -41.70 37.13 -17.11
CA GLY A 258 -42.79 37.68 -16.30
C GLY A 258 -42.69 39.20 -16.08
N ARG A 259 -41.47 39.73 -15.92
CA ARG A 259 -41.25 41.18 -15.78
C ARG A 259 -41.70 41.99 -17.00
N TRP A 260 -41.50 41.45 -18.21
CA TRP A 260 -41.93 42.13 -19.44
C TRP A 260 -43.45 42.10 -19.60
N ILE A 261 -44.08 40.98 -19.24
CA ILE A 261 -45.55 40.84 -19.28
C ILE A 261 -46.22 41.84 -18.31
N CYS A 262 -45.74 41.92 -17.06
CA CYS A 262 -46.27 42.90 -16.10
C CYS A 262 -46.06 44.36 -16.54
N PHE A 263 -44.93 44.66 -17.21
CA PHE A 263 -44.67 45.99 -17.75
C PHE A 263 -45.67 46.39 -18.84
N PHE A 264 -45.97 45.50 -19.79
CA PHE A 264 -46.96 45.77 -20.84
C PHE A 264 -48.39 45.90 -20.29
N ILE A 265 -48.76 45.09 -19.30
CA ILE A 265 -50.08 45.19 -18.64
C ILE A 265 -50.21 46.55 -17.94
N SER A 266 -49.19 46.97 -17.20
CA SER A 266 -49.18 48.28 -16.53
C SER A 266 -49.32 49.44 -17.53
N LEU A 267 -48.56 49.39 -18.65
CA LEU A 267 -48.64 50.38 -19.71
C LEU A 267 -50.05 50.46 -20.31
N PHE A 268 -50.68 49.31 -20.56
CA PHE A 268 -52.03 49.23 -21.11
C PHE A 268 -53.06 49.89 -20.17
N VAL A 269 -52.99 49.63 -18.86
CA VAL A 269 -53.88 50.24 -17.87
C VAL A 269 -53.73 51.76 -17.85
N VAL A 270 -52.49 52.27 -17.91
CA VAL A 270 -52.24 53.73 -17.97
C VAL A 270 -52.82 54.34 -19.25
N CYS A 271 -52.69 53.68 -20.40
CA CYS A 271 -53.29 54.14 -21.65
C CYS A 271 -54.82 54.21 -21.58
N VAL A 272 -55.47 53.20 -20.99
CA VAL A 272 -56.94 53.20 -20.83
C VAL A 272 -57.38 54.34 -19.92
N LEU A 273 -56.69 54.57 -18.79
CA LEU A 273 -56.99 55.69 -17.90
C LEU A 273 -56.81 57.04 -18.60
N ALA A 274 -55.75 57.20 -19.41
CA ALA A 274 -55.53 58.41 -20.18
C ALA A 274 -56.63 58.64 -21.23
N LEU A 275 -57.14 57.58 -21.89
CA LEU A 275 -58.26 57.68 -22.82
C LEU A 275 -59.57 58.03 -22.13
N VAL A 276 -59.86 57.43 -20.96
CA VAL A 276 -61.06 57.74 -20.18
C VAL A 276 -61.01 59.19 -19.68
N LEU A 277 -59.88 59.63 -19.13
CA LEU A 277 -59.69 61.03 -18.73
C LEU A 277 -59.77 61.97 -19.93
N GLY A 278 -59.17 61.61 -21.07
CA GLY A 278 -59.26 62.36 -22.32
C GLY A 278 -60.69 62.50 -22.84
N LEU A 279 -61.50 61.44 -22.75
CA LEU A 279 -62.92 61.47 -23.12
C LEU A 279 -63.76 62.27 -22.12
N VAL A 280 -63.53 62.12 -20.81
CA VAL A 280 -64.27 62.82 -19.75
C VAL A 280 -63.95 64.32 -19.72
N PHE A 281 -62.71 64.72 -19.97
CA PHE A 281 -62.30 66.12 -20.05
C PHE A 281 -62.48 66.72 -21.46
N GLY A 282 -62.44 65.91 -22.51
CA GLY A 282 -62.62 66.34 -23.91
C GLY A 282 -64.08 66.52 -24.33
N THR A 283 -65.03 65.86 -23.65
CA THR A 283 -66.48 66.05 -23.85
C THR A 283 -67.07 67.16 -22.99
N LYS A 284 -66.27 67.75 -22.08
CA LYS A 284 -66.60 69.00 -21.39
C LYS A 284 -65.97 70.18 -22.15
N LYS A 285 -66.51 70.45 -23.33
CA LYS A 285 -66.38 71.74 -24.02
C LYS A 285 -67.74 72.16 -24.53
#